data_AF-A0A7H4LXZ2-F1
#
_entry.id   AF-A0A7H4LXZ2-F1
#
_cell.length_a   1.000
_cell.length_b   1.000
_cell.length_c   1.000
_cell.angle_alpha   90.00
_cell.angle_beta   90.00
_cell.angle_gamma   90.00
#
_symmetry.space_group_name_H-M   'P 1'
#
loop_
_entity.id
_entity.type
_entity.pdbx_description
1 polymer ?
#
loop_
_entity_poly.entity_id
_entity_poly.type
_entity_poly.pdbx_seq_one_letter_code
_entity_poly.pdbx_strand_id
1 'polypeptide(L)'
;MGYCFIMIPAIKRLYGPGAERNEALKRHLEWFNTQPFCTAPILGVTGAMEEEKANGANIDGSSISGVKVGLMGPFAGVGDPIFWGTIRPVLAALGASLALGGNVLGPLFFFSLLTLFVWR
;
A
#
# COMPACT_ATOMS: atom_id res chain seq x y z
N MET A 1 10.06 3.58 4.82
CA MET A 1 10.14 2.56 5.89
C MET A 1 9.06 1.50 5.80
N GLY A 2 7.76 1.83 5.88
CA GLY A 2 6.68 0.83 5.83
C GLY A 2 6.68 -0.04 4.56
N TYR A 3 6.97 0.56 3.40
CA TYR A 3 7.08 -0.17 2.13
C TYR A 3 8.19 -1.23 2.14
N CYS A 4 9.41 -0.84 2.56
CA CYS A 4 10.54 -1.76 2.70
C CYS A 4 10.17 -2.94 3.61
N PHE A 5 9.51 -2.68 4.74
CA PHE A 5 9.12 -3.72 5.69
C PHE A 5 8.24 -4.81 5.05
N ILE A 6 7.27 -4.43 4.21
CA ILE A 6 6.41 -5.37 3.49
C ILE A 6 7.20 -6.19 2.46
N MET A 7 8.22 -5.58 1.83
CA MET A 7 9.05 -6.22 0.81
C MET A 7 10.15 -7.13 1.38
N ILE A 8 10.56 -6.99 2.64
CA ILE A 8 11.59 -7.83 3.29
C ILE A 8 11.40 -9.34 3.04
N PRO A 9 10.22 -9.96 3.29
CA PRO A 9 10.04 -11.39 3.06
C PRO A 9 10.22 -11.79 1.59
N ALA A 10 9.73 -11.00 0.65
CA ALA A 10 9.90 -11.26 -0.78
C ALA A 10 11.38 -11.17 -1.18
N ILE A 11 12.07 -10.08 -0.81
CA ILE A 11 13.49 -9.86 -1.10
C ILE A 11 14.36 -10.97 -0.49
N LYS A 12 14.06 -11.42 0.74
CA LYS A 12 14.79 -12.52 1.41
C LYS A 12 14.63 -13.86 0.68
N ARG A 13 13.54 -14.05 -0.05
CA ARG A 13 13.27 -15.27 -0.83
C ARG A 13 13.93 -15.22 -2.20
N LEU A 14 13.99 -14.03 -2.80
CA LEU A 14 14.58 -13.80 -4.12
C LEU A 14 16.10 -13.69 -4.08
N TYR A 15 16.67 -13.06 -3.06
CA TYR A 15 18.10 -12.79 -2.94
C TYR A 15 18.72 -13.44 -1.71
N GLY A 16 19.83 -14.15 -1.92
CA GLY A 16 20.67 -14.69 -0.85
C GLY A 16 21.31 -13.58 0.01
N PRO A 17 21.89 -13.91 1.18
CA PRO A 17 22.68 -12.96 1.96
C PRO A 17 23.86 -12.42 1.13
N GLY A 18 23.96 -11.10 0.96
CA GLY A 18 25.02 -10.51 0.15
C GLY A 18 24.77 -9.05 -0.22
N ALA A 19 25.64 -8.52 -1.08
CA ALA A 19 25.58 -7.14 -1.55
C ALA A 19 24.29 -6.85 -2.33
N GLU A 20 23.87 -7.76 -3.21
CA GLU A 20 22.66 -7.59 -4.03
C GLU A 20 21.39 -7.45 -3.19
N ARG A 21 21.27 -8.24 -2.13
CA ARG A 21 20.16 -8.12 -1.17
C ARG A 21 20.17 -6.77 -0.46
N ASN A 22 21.34 -6.26 -0.09
CA ASN A 22 21.46 -4.94 0.52
C ASN A 22 21.06 -3.83 -0.45
N GLU A 23 21.39 -3.98 -1.74
CA GLU A 23 20.96 -3.04 -2.77
C GLU A 23 19.45 -3.06 -2.98
N ALA A 24 18.83 -4.25 -3.07
CA ALA A 24 17.38 -4.38 -3.17
C ALA A 24 16.67 -3.72 -1.97
N LEU A 25 17.15 -3.96 -0.75
CA LEU A 25 16.62 -3.32 0.45
C LEU A 25 16.77 -1.79 0.42
N LYS A 26 17.89 -1.26 -0.08
CA LYS A 26 18.11 0.19 -0.24
C LYS A 26 17.13 0.82 -1.22
N ARG A 27 16.89 0.19 -2.38
CA ARG A 27 15.90 0.67 -3.38
C ARG A 27 14.48 0.74 -2.80
N HIS A 28 14.09 -0.24 -2.00
CA HIS A 28 12.78 -0.22 -1.33
C HIS A 28 12.74 0.67 -0.07
N LEU A 29 13.88 1.18 0.40
CA LEU A 29 13.97 2.14 1.49
C LEU A 29 13.72 3.58 1.05
N GLU A 30 13.83 3.87 -0.25
CA GLU A 30 13.57 5.20 -0.80
C GLU A 30 12.16 5.71 -0.44
N TRP A 31 11.98 7.02 -0.58
CA TRP A 31 10.74 7.69 -0.25
C TRP A 31 9.55 7.08 -0.99
N PHE A 32 8.51 6.76 -0.22
CA PHE A 32 7.26 6.20 -0.70
C PHE A 32 6.11 6.79 0.11
N ASN A 33 5.19 7.45 -0.57
CA ASN A 33 4.03 8.12 0.00
C ASN A 33 2.88 8.03 -1.00
N THR A 34 1.91 7.19 -0.67
CA THR A 34 0.66 7.03 -1.41
C THR A 34 -0.40 6.58 -0.42
N GLN A 35 -1.65 6.46 -0.89
CA GLN A 35 -2.72 6.00 -0.04
C GLN A 35 -2.49 4.53 0.37
N PRO A 36 -2.55 4.16 1.68
CA PRO A 36 -2.22 2.81 2.13
C PRO A 36 -3.05 1.71 1.47
N PHE A 37 -4.35 1.92 1.25
CA PHE A 37 -5.24 0.94 0.60
C PHE A 37 -4.96 0.76 -0.89
N CYS A 38 -4.32 1.76 -1.51
CA CYS A 38 -3.93 1.74 -2.92
C CYS A 38 -2.47 1.29 -3.12
N THR A 39 -1.78 0.87 -2.05
CA THR A 39 -0.37 0.46 -2.11
C THR A 39 -0.19 -0.97 -2.63
N ALA A 40 -1.21 -1.83 -2.50
CA ALA A 40 -1.13 -3.25 -2.87
C ALA A 40 -0.80 -3.51 -4.36
N PRO A 41 -1.40 -2.80 -5.34
CA PRO A 41 -1.01 -2.96 -6.75
C PRO A 41 0.46 -2.60 -7.02
N ILE A 42 0.97 -1.55 -6.36
CA ILE A 42 2.37 -1.11 -6.53
C ILE A 42 3.33 -2.15 -5.96
N LEU A 43 2.99 -2.74 -4.81
CA LEU A 43 3.74 -3.86 -4.23
C LEU A 43 3.75 -5.07 -5.16
N GLY A 44 2.60 -5.42 -5.77
CA GLY A 44 2.51 -6.53 -6.71
C GLY A 44 3.40 -6.34 -7.94
N VAL A 45 3.34 -5.16 -8.58
CA VAL A 45 4.15 -4.85 -9.76
C VAL A 45 5.64 -4.83 -9.43
N THR A 46 6.03 -4.11 -8.38
CA THR A 46 7.45 -4.03 -7.99
C THR A 46 8.00 -5.38 -7.50
N GLY A 47 7.18 -6.21 -6.85
CA GLY A 47 7.54 -7.57 -6.47
C GLY A 47 7.79 -8.47 -7.68
N ALA A 48 6.91 -8.42 -8.69
CA ALA A 48 7.10 -9.16 -9.93
C ALA A 48 8.36 -8.70 -10.68
N MET A 49 8.65 -7.40 -10.71
CA MET A 49 9.89 -6.87 -11.32
C MET A 49 11.15 -7.32 -10.57
N GLU A 50 11.12 -7.37 -9.23
CA GLU A 50 12.25 -7.91 -8.45
C GLU A 50 12.41 -9.42 -8.68
N GLU A 51 11.32 -10.18 -8.87
CA GLU A 51 11.38 -11.61 -9.21
C GLU A 51 11.99 -11.84 -10.60
N GLU A 52 11.57 -11.09 -11.62
CA GLU A 52 12.16 -11.15 -12.95
C GLU A 52 13.65 -10.78 -12.93
N LYS A 53 14.02 -9.73 -12.18
CA LYS A 53 15.42 -9.32 -12.00
C LYS A 53 16.24 -10.43 -11.33
N ALA A 54 15.72 -11.06 -10.28
CA ALA A 54 16.37 -12.17 -9.59
C ALA A 54 16.54 -13.41 -10.48
N ASN A 55 15.60 -13.63 -11.42
CA ASN A 55 15.67 -14.71 -12.42
C ASN A 55 16.60 -14.40 -13.61
N GLY A 56 17.34 -13.29 -13.58
CA GLY A 56 18.33 -12.94 -14.60
C GLY A 56 17.80 -12.08 -15.75
N ALA A 57 16.58 -11.55 -15.65
CA ALA A 57 16.11 -10.54 -16.59
C ALA A 57 16.96 -9.26 -16.46
N ASN A 58 17.23 -8.61 -17.59
CA ASN A 58 17.99 -7.36 -17.63
C ASN A 58 17.13 -6.17 -17.19
N ILE A 59 16.73 -6.16 -15.92
CA ILE A 59 15.97 -5.09 -15.29
C ILE A 59 16.92 -4.28 -14.43
N ASP A 60 17.06 -3.00 -14.73
CA ASP A 60 17.83 -2.09 -13.88
C ASP A 60 17.08 -1.81 -12.57
N GLY A 61 17.80 -1.77 -11.46
CA GLY A 61 17.22 -1.43 -10.16
C GLY A 61 16.60 -0.03 -10.15
N SER A 62 17.17 0.90 -10.91
CA SER A 62 16.60 2.25 -11.06
C SER A 62 15.23 2.23 -11.76
N SER A 63 14.97 1.27 -12.65
CA SER A 63 13.67 1.12 -13.31
C SER A 63 12.58 0.69 -12.32
N ILE A 64 12.92 -0.18 -11.36
CA ILE A 64 12.01 -0.60 -10.28
C ILE A 64 11.66 0.61 -9.40
N SER A 65 12.66 1.40 -9.01
CA SER A 65 12.45 2.66 -8.28
C SER A 65 11.62 3.66 -9.09
N GLY A 66 11.86 3.75 -10.41
CA GLY A 66 11.12 4.63 -11.33
C GLY A 66 9.64 4.25 -11.45
N VAL A 67 9.32 2.96 -11.61
CA VAL A 67 7.93 2.47 -11.62
C VAL A 67 7.25 2.76 -10.29
N LYS A 68 7.92 2.49 -9.17
CA LYS A 68 7.40 2.78 -7.83
C LYS A 68 7.03 4.26 -7.69
N VAL A 69 7.94 5.18 -8.03
CA VAL A 69 7.72 6.64 -7.95
C VAL A 69 6.65 7.10 -8.94
N GLY A 70 6.65 6.56 -10.16
CA GLY A 70 5.67 6.89 -11.19
C GLY A 70 4.24 6.50 -10.81
N LEU A 71 4.06 5.39 -10.09
CA LEU A 71 2.75 4.93 -9.63
C LEU A 71 2.29 5.65 -8.35
N MET A 72 3.19 6.20 -7.54
CA MET A 72 2.82 6.87 -6.29
C MET A 72 1.82 8.02 -6.50
N GLY A 73 2.08 8.88 -7.49
CA GLY A 73 1.27 10.08 -7.76
C GLY A 73 -0.18 9.74 -8.15
N PRO A 74 -0.42 8.92 -9.19
CA PRO A 74 -1.76 8.54 -9.62
C PRO A 74 -2.55 7.82 -8.51
N PHE A 75 -1.93 6.89 -7.79
CA PHE A 75 -2.63 6.15 -6.73
C PHE A 75 -2.88 6.99 -5.47
N ALA A 76 -2.03 7.98 -5.18
CA ALA A 76 -2.31 8.97 -4.14
C ALA A 76 -3.49 9.85 -4.56
N GLY A 77 -3.44 10.39 -5.79
CA GLY A 77 -4.47 11.28 -6.33
C GLY A 77 -5.86 10.64 -6.46
N VAL A 78 -5.93 9.33 -6.73
CA VAL A 78 -7.21 8.59 -6.77
C VAL A 78 -7.62 8.09 -5.39
N GLY A 79 -6.67 7.57 -4.60
CA GLY A 79 -6.96 6.97 -3.30
C GLY A 79 -7.42 7.99 -2.26
N ASP A 80 -6.79 9.16 -2.21
CA ASP A 80 -7.10 10.18 -1.20
C ASP A 80 -8.55 10.69 -1.25
N PRO A 81 -9.10 11.15 -2.40
CA PRO A 81 -10.48 11.63 -2.45
C PRO A 81 -11.52 10.52 -2.24
N ILE A 82 -11.21 9.27 -2.63
CA ILE A 82 -12.13 8.15 -2.44
C ILE A 82 -12.22 7.78 -0.96
N PHE A 83 -11.09 7.49 -0.32
CA PHE A 83 -11.09 6.96 1.04
C PHE A 83 -11.21 8.04 2.10
N TRP A 84 -10.40 9.10 2.01
CA TRP A 84 -10.43 10.20 2.97
C TRP A 84 -11.53 11.22 2.66
N GLY A 85 -11.81 11.45 1.38
CA GLY A 85 -12.82 12.43 0.96
C GLY A 85 -14.25 11.90 0.98
N THR A 86 -14.47 10.63 0.60
CA THR A 86 -15.84 10.11 0.39
C THR A 86 -16.21 9.03 1.40
N ILE A 87 -15.52 7.88 1.37
CA ILE A 87 -15.91 6.70 2.15
C ILE A 87 -15.91 7.00 3.65
N ARG A 88 -14.80 7.53 4.19
CA ARG A 88 -14.69 7.78 5.63
C ARG A 88 -15.68 8.84 6.12
N PRO A 89 -15.82 10.03 5.49
CA PRO A 89 -16.78 11.03 5.96
C PRO A 89 -18.23 10.60 5.81
N VAL A 90 -18.60 9.90 4.72
CA VAL A 90 -19.97 9.41 4.53
C VAL A 90 -20.32 8.34 5.57
N LEU A 91 -19.44 7.36 5.78
CA LEU A 91 -19.66 6.34 6.81
C LEU A 91 -19.69 6.95 8.21
N ALA A 92 -18.82 7.93 8.50
CA ALA A 92 -18.81 8.64 9.78
C ALA A 92 -20.09 9.44 10.00
N ALA A 93 -20.58 10.14 8.98
CA ALA A 93 -21.83 10.90 9.06
C ALA A 93 -23.05 9.99 9.30
N LEU A 94 -23.11 8.85 8.62
CA LEU A 94 -24.16 7.84 8.82
C LEU A 94 -24.06 7.17 10.20
N GLY A 95 -22.86 6.81 10.65
CA GLY A 95 -22.65 6.25 11.99
C GLY A 95 -22.98 7.25 13.10
N ALA A 96 -22.61 8.51 12.92
CA ALA A 96 -22.87 9.59 13.87
C ALA A 96 -24.37 9.93 13.97
N SER A 97 -25.10 9.96 12.84
CA SER A 97 -26.54 10.22 12.86
C SER A 97 -27.32 9.15 13.61
N LEU A 98 -26.92 7.87 13.48
CA LEU A 98 -27.48 6.76 14.26
C LEU A 98 -27.08 6.82 15.74
N ALA A 99 -25.83 7.19 16.04
CA ALA A 99 -25.35 7.31 17.42
C ALA A 99 -26.02 8.45 18.19
N LEU A 100 -26.30 9.58 17.54
CA LEU A 100 -27.04 10.71 18.13
C LEU A 100 -28.47 10.32 18.54
N GLY A 101 -29.06 9.31 17.90
CA GLY A 101 -30.34 8.72 18.30
C GLY A 101 -30.25 7.74 19.49
N GLY A 102 -29.10 7.61 20.14
CA GLY A 102 -28.87 6.69 21.27
C GLY A 102 -28.64 5.23 20.88
N ASN A 103 -28.49 4.93 19.58
CA ASN A 103 -28.35 3.57 19.08
C ASN A 103 -26.88 3.13 19.02
N VAL A 104 -26.51 2.15 19.86
CA VAL A 104 -25.17 1.52 19.90
C VAL A 104 -24.78 0.84 18.58
N LEU A 105 -25.76 0.57 17.70
CA LEU A 105 -25.48 0.09 16.35
C LEU A 105 -24.75 1.12 15.48
N GLY A 106 -24.85 2.43 15.75
CA GLY A 106 -24.13 3.46 14.98
C GLY A 106 -22.60 3.28 14.99
N PRO A 107 -21.96 3.25 16.18
CA PRO A 107 -20.53 2.98 16.31
C PRO A 107 -20.11 1.60 15.78
N LEU A 108 -20.92 0.56 16.02
CA LEU A 108 -20.64 -0.80 15.53
C LEU A 108 -20.72 -0.88 14.01
N PHE A 109 -21.68 -0.19 13.40
CA PHE A 109 -21.86 -0.11 11.94
C PHE A 109 -20.68 0.62 11.28
N PHE A 110 -20.28 1.77 11.85
CA PHE A 110 -19.10 2.50 11.38
C PHE A 110 -17.83 1.63 11.45
N PHE A 111 -17.59 0.96 12.58
CA PHE A 111 -16.40 0.13 12.77
C PHE A 111 -16.39 -1.09 11.84
N SER A 112 -17.53 -1.77 11.69
CA SER A 112 -17.66 -2.98 10.86
C SER A 112 -17.47 -2.66 9.37
N LEU A 113 -18.11 -1.59 8.87
CA LEU A 113 -17.98 -1.21 7.46
C LEU A 113 -16.60 -0.68 7.14
N LEU A 114 -16.02 0.15 8.02
CA LEU A 114 -14.68 0.66 7.79
C LEU A 114 -13.66 -0.47 7.84
N THR A 115 -13.85 -1.47 8.71
CA THR A 115 -13.00 -2.67 8.72
C THR A 115 -13.17 -3.47 7.43
N LEU A 116 -14.40 -3.72 6.95
CA LEU A 116 -14.67 -4.46 5.72
C LEU A 116 -14.05 -3.81 4.48
N PHE A 117 -14.13 -2.49 4.35
CA PHE A 117 -13.56 -1.74 3.23
C PHE A 117 -12.04 -1.64 3.27
N VAL A 118 -11.44 -1.81 4.45
CA VAL A 118 -9.98 -1.71 4.65
C VAL A 118 -9.28 -3.07 4.57
N TRP A 119 -9.95 -4.15 5.01
CA TRP A 119 -9.36 -5.48 5.15
C TRP A 119 -9.63 -6.43 3.97
N ARG A 120 -10.17 -5.94 2.87
CA ARG A 120 -10.47 -6.74 1.68
C ARG A 120 -9.77 -6.18 0.46
#